data_AF-A0A7Y2BI33-F1
#
_entry.id   AF-A0A7Y2BI33-F1
#
_cell.length_a   1.000
_cell.length_b   1.000
_cell.length_c   1.000
_cell.angle_alpha   90.00
_cell.angle_beta   90.00
_cell.angle_gamma   90.00
#
_symmetry.space_group_name_H-M   'P 1'
#
loop_
_entity.id
_entity.type
_entity.pdbx_description
1 polymer ?
#
loop_
_entity_poly.entity_id
_entity_poly.type
_entity_poly.pdbx_seq_one_letter_code
_entity_poly.pdbx_strand_id
1 'polypeptide(L)'
;MATSARSWLLALTLCLAACSSDRGESTNLFGPGVDEVILEVGYEAGAAPFDAYPRRDGSPWELLEDNLEALFAQSTPRTLIVPKTLSEMQVLGALSLGPDFTTSEILEIAAASRDIESTESLRSFYIVFLDGFFEDQGVRQEQVLGVSIADTGVIAMFKPVVGTSDDALSRFVEQTTVIHEIGHAVGLVDNGLPPASEHLDEENGAHCTNDRCVMYWLNERVADAIRFARERLMGEDTVVFGQECLDDAHAAADAE
;
A
#
# COMPACT_ATOMS: atom_id res chain seq x y z
N MET A 1 -16.00 44.74 0.58
CA MET A 1 -16.72 43.75 1.42
C MET A 1 -16.48 42.39 0.79
N ALA A 2 -15.46 41.67 1.25
CA ALA A 2 -15.13 40.33 0.79
C ALA A 2 -15.54 39.36 1.90
N THR A 3 -16.52 38.50 1.62
CA THR A 3 -16.89 37.37 2.47
C THR A 3 -16.23 36.13 1.89
N SER A 4 -15.15 35.70 2.53
CA SER A 4 -14.50 34.41 2.28
C SER A 4 -15.38 33.30 2.85
N ALA A 5 -15.88 32.43 1.99
CA ALA A 5 -16.52 31.18 2.39
C ALA A 5 -15.42 30.18 2.75
N ARG A 6 -15.28 29.86 4.04
CA ARG A 6 -14.44 28.75 4.51
C ARG A 6 -15.12 27.44 4.10
N SER A 7 -14.52 26.75 3.13
CA SER A 7 -14.86 25.35 2.85
C SER A 7 -14.31 24.50 4.00
N TRP A 8 -15.20 23.74 4.62
CA TRP A 8 -14.85 22.69 5.57
C TRP A 8 -14.53 21.44 4.74
N LEU A 9 -13.25 21.07 4.64
CA LEU A 9 -12.90 19.71 4.22
C LEU A 9 -13.08 18.81 5.45
N LEU A 10 -14.01 17.85 5.38
CA LEU A 10 -14.00 16.71 6.28
C LEU A 10 -12.83 15.81 5.86
N ALA A 11 -11.83 15.68 6.71
CA ALA A 11 -10.89 14.56 6.64
C ALA A 11 -11.69 13.28 6.97
N LEU A 12 -11.67 12.32 6.04
CA LEU A 12 -12.34 11.04 6.21
C LEU A 12 -11.34 10.10 6.90
N THR A 13 -11.39 10.03 8.23
CA THR A 13 -10.57 9.09 9.00
C THR A 13 -11.14 7.68 8.80
N LEU A 14 -10.57 6.89 7.89
CA LEU A 14 -10.85 5.46 7.79
C LEU A 14 -10.03 4.72 8.85
N CYS A 15 -10.67 4.40 9.97
CA CYS A 15 -10.12 3.43 10.91
C CYS A 15 -11.29 2.54 11.36
N LEU A 16 -11.55 1.47 10.60
CA LEU A 16 -12.52 0.45 10.97
C LEU A 16 -11.88 -0.49 11.99
N ALA A 17 -12.16 -0.23 13.28
CA ALA A 17 -11.85 -1.13 14.36
C ALA A 17 -12.71 -2.41 14.25
N ALA A 18 -12.13 -3.49 13.72
CA ALA A 18 -12.63 -4.84 13.93
C ALA A 18 -11.95 -5.45 15.15
N CYS A 19 -12.51 -5.24 16.34
CA CYS A 19 -12.09 -5.97 17.53
C CYS A 19 -12.52 -7.45 17.43
N SER A 20 -11.56 -8.35 17.17
CA SER A 20 -11.67 -9.77 17.52
C SER A 20 -10.57 -10.11 18.53
N SER A 21 -10.98 -10.61 19.68
CA SER A 21 -10.16 -10.87 20.86
C SER A 21 -9.55 -12.28 20.83
N ASP A 22 -8.78 -12.59 19.79
CA ASP A 22 -7.84 -13.72 19.76
C ASP A 22 -6.62 -13.29 18.94
N ARG A 23 -5.86 -12.32 19.48
CA ARG A 23 -4.53 -11.99 18.95
C ARG A 23 -3.61 -13.15 19.31
N GLY A 24 -3.39 -14.07 18.36
CA GLY A 24 -2.11 -14.76 18.30
C GLY A 24 -1.01 -13.70 18.35
N GLU A 25 0.04 -13.96 19.13
CA GLU A 25 1.19 -13.07 19.26
C GLU A 25 1.53 -12.46 17.90
N SER A 26 1.39 -11.14 17.75
CA SER A 26 1.76 -10.43 16.55
C SER A 26 3.28 -10.55 16.44
N THR A 27 3.72 -11.62 15.79
CA THR A 27 5.12 -11.92 15.58
C THR A 27 5.70 -10.75 14.82
N ASN A 28 6.62 -10.03 15.46
CA ASN A 28 7.25 -8.83 14.96
C ASN A 28 7.71 -9.06 13.52
N LEU A 29 7.04 -8.45 12.54
CA LEU A 29 7.36 -8.59 11.11
C LEU A 29 8.83 -8.26 10.82
N PHE A 30 9.36 -7.28 11.55
CA PHE A 30 10.73 -6.82 11.43
C PHE A 30 11.69 -7.55 12.37
N GLY A 31 11.22 -8.51 13.17
CA GLY A 31 12.05 -9.30 14.08
C GLY A 31 12.90 -10.34 13.34
N PRO A 32 13.97 -10.85 13.97
CA PRO A 32 14.89 -11.82 13.38
C PRO A 32 14.26 -13.19 13.09
N GLY A 33 13.05 -13.46 13.59
CA GLY A 33 12.33 -14.72 13.35
C GLY A 33 11.63 -14.79 11.99
N VAL A 34 11.50 -13.68 11.27
CA VAL A 34 10.95 -13.64 9.91
C VAL A 34 12.09 -13.66 8.91
N ASP A 35 12.15 -14.69 8.09
CA ASP A 35 13.25 -14.95 7.15
C ASP A 35 12.83 -14.63 5.71
N GLU A 36 11.52 -14.64 5.45
CA GLU A 36 10.92 -14.52 4.12
C GLU A 36 9.68 -13.63 4.15
N VAL A 37 9.62 -12.69 3.21
CA VAL A 37 8.45 -11.84 2.94
C VAL A 37 8.04 -12.03 1.49
N ILE A 38 6.80 -12.43 1.27
CA ILE A 38 6.25 -12.72 -0.06
C ILE A 38 5.04 -11.85 -0.35
N LEU A 39 5.00 -11.34 -1.58
CA LEU A 39 3.85 -10.64 -2.13
C LEU A 39 3.17 -11.53 -3.14
N GLU A 40 1.88 -11.78 -2.93
CA GLU A 40 0.98 -12.42 -3.86
C GLU A 40 0.17 -11.33 -4.56
N VAL A 41 0.06 -11.36 -5.89
CA VAL A 41 -0.68 -10.35 -6.65
C VAL A 41 -1.73 -11.04 -7.51
N GLY A 42 -2.99 -10.67 -7.29
CA GLY A 42 -4.13 -11.05 -8.12
C GLY A 42 -4.69 -9.84 -8.87
N TYR A 43 -5.30 -10.07 -10.02
CA TYR A 43 -6.00 -9.00 -10.74
C TYR A 43 -7.25 -9.47 -11.47
N GLU A 44 -8.29 -8.65 -11.41
CA GLU A 44 -9.51 -8.79 -12.19
C GLU A 44 -9.25 -8.53 -13.69
N ALA A 45 -10.01 -9.19 -14.55
CA ALA A 45 -9.99 -8.93 -15.99
C ALA A 45 -10.33 -7.45 -16.28
N GLY A 46 -9.40 -6.73 -16.89
CA GLY A 46 -9.51 -5.27 -17.11
C GLY A 46 -8.68 -4.45 -16.12
N ALA A 47 -8.27 -5.03 -15.00
CA ALA A 47 -7.51 -4.39 -13.94
C ALA A 47 -6.03 -4.78 -13.87
N ALA A 48 -5.45 -5.32 -14.94
CA ALA A 48 -4.05 -5.77 -14.91
C ALA A 48 -3.09 -4.64 -14.44
N PRO A 49 -2.20 -4.90 -13.47
CA PRO A 49 -1.19 -3.93 -13.06
C PRO A 49 -0.21 -3.65 -14.20
N PHE A 50 0.47 -2.51 -14.14
CA PHE A 50 1.57 -2.25 -15.07
C PHE A 50 2.79 -3.08 -14.67
N ASP A 51 3.32 -3.88 -15.60
CA ASP A 51 4.47 -4.76 -15.37
C ASP A 51 5.69 -4.44 -16.25
N ALA A 52 5.56 -3.47 -17.17
CA ALA A 52 6.62 -3.05 -18.08
C ALA A 52 6.56 -1.57 -18.46
N TYR A 53 7.71 -1.03 -18.88
CA TYR A 53 7.83 0.29 -19.47
C TYR A 53 7.83 0.21 -21.02
N PRO A 54 7.13 1.10 -21.75
CA PRO A 54 7.05 0.99 -23.21
C PRO A 54 8.38 1.21 -23.98
N ARG A 55 9.39 1.81 -23.35
CA ARG A 55 10.64 2.24 -24.00
C ARG A 55 11.90 1.98 -23.17
N ARG A 56 11.80 1.16 -22.13
CA ARG A 56 12.89 0.85 -21.20
C ARG A 56 12.70 -0.58 -20.72
N ASP A 57 13.80 -1.31 -20.55
CA ASP A 57 13.79 -2.61 -19.89
C ASP A 57 13.54 -2.45 -18.38
N GLY A 58 12.99 -3.50 -17.76
CA GLY A 58 12.66 -3.54 -16.34
C GLY A 58 11.16 -3.42 -16.06
N SER A 59 10.81 -3.58 -14.79
CA SER A 59 9.43 -3.58 -14.30
C SER A 59 9.17 -2.41 -13.35
N PRO A 60 8.00 -1.76 -13.39
CA PRO A 60 7.60 -0.80 -12.36
C PRO A 60 7.68 -1.35 -10.93
N TRP A 61 7.54 -2.67 -10.76
CA TRP A 61 7.62 -3.36 -9.48
C TRP A 61 9.03 -3.37 -8.87
N GLU A 62 10.08 -3.06 -9.63
CA GLU A 62 11.43 -2.82 -9.10
C GLU A 62 11.42 -1.65 -8.10
N LEU A 63 10.56 -0.64 -8.29
CA LEU A 63 10.41 0.46 -7.34
C LEU A 63 9.90 -0.03 -5.98
N LEU A 64 8.94 -0.96 -5.98
CA LEU A 64 8.44 -1.56 -4.75
C LEU A 64 9.53 -2.41 -4.09
N GLU A 65 10.24 -3.23 -4.87
CA GLU A 65 11.35 -4.06 -4.38
C GLU A 65 12.41 -3.21 -3.68
N ASP A 66 12.90 -2.13 -4.32
CA ASP A 66 13.87 -1.19 -3.73
C ASP A 66 13.39 -0.61 -2.38
N ASN A 67 12.09 -0.31 -2.26
CA ASN A 67 11.52 0.24 -1.03
C ASN A 67 11.35 -0.82 0.06
N LEU A 68 10.99 -2.05 -0.30
CA LEU A 68 10.95 -3.18 0.63
C LEU A 68 12.36 -3.53 1.11
N GLU A 69 13.36 -3.54 0.22
CA GLU A 69 14.77 -3.73 0.59
C GLU A 69 15.23 -2.67 1.59
N ALA A 70 14.89 -1.39 1.37
CA ALA A 70 15.20 -0.32 2.31
C ALA A 70 14.50 -0.50 3.66
N LEU A 71 13.23 -0.89 3.65
CA LEU A 71 12.42 -1.11 4.86
C LEU A 71 12.95 -2.30 5.69
N PHE A 72 13.34 -3.37 5.02
CA PHE A 72 13.88 -4.59 5.64
C PHE A 72 15.41 -4.61 5.73
N ALA A 73 16.09 -3.49 5.47
CA ALA A 73 17.54 -3.34 5.56
C ALA A 73 18.02 -3.51 7.00
N GLN A 74 18.28 -4.76 7.39
CA GLN A 74 18.63 -5.14 8.76
C GLN A 74 19.90 -6.02 8.79
N SER A 75 20.37 -6.30 10.00
CA SER A 75 21.56 -7.15 10.23
C SER A 75 21.38 -8.59 9.71
N THR A 76 20.14 -9.10 9.70
CA THR A 76 19.79 -10.40 9.14
C THR A 76 19.08 -10.20 7.80
N PRO A 77 19.69 -10.62 6.67
CA PRO A 77 19.03 -10.54 5.37
C PRO A 77 17.78 -11.41 5.33
N ARG A 78 16.73 -10.91 4.68
CA ARG A 78 15.50 -11.66 4.38
C ARG A 78 15.38 -11.92 2.90
N THR A 79 14.69 -13.00 2.56
CA THR A 79 14.27 -13.25 1.18
C THR A 79 13.01 -12.43 0.90
N LEU A 80 13.07 -11.54 -0.08
CA LEU A 80 11.92 -10.81 -0.58
C LEU A 80 11.47 -11.43 -1.90
N ILE A 81 10.19 -11.80 -2.00
CA ILE A 81 9.59 -12.31 -3.23
C ILE A 81 8.54 -11.32 -3.70
N VAL A 82 8.89 -10.56 -4.74
CA VAL A 82 8.04 -9.56 -5.38
C VAL A 82 7.79 -9.97 -6.83
N PRO A 83 6.54 -10.22 -7.25
CA PRO A 83 6.24 -10.54 -8.64
C PRO A 83 6.49 -9.30 -9.52
N LYS A 84 7.14 -9.49 -10.67
CA LYS A 84 7.57 -8.39 -11.54
C LYS A 84 6.80 -8.35 -12.86
N THR A 85 6.25 -9.48 -13.27
CA THR A 85 5.58 -9.68 -14.56
C THR A 85 4.17 -10.22 -14.37
N LEU A 86 3.26 -9.93 -15.30
CA LEU A 86 1.90 -10.48 -15.24
C LEU A 86 1.86 -12.02 -15.23
N SER A 87 2.88 -12.70 -15.75
CA SER A 87 2.97 -14.17 -15.69
C SER A 87 3.25 -14.74 -14.31
N GLU A 88 3.73 -13.92 -13.38
CA GLU A 88 3.94 -14.27 -11.97
C GLU A 88 2.72 -13.93 -11.10
N MET A 89 1.69 -13.32 -11.69
CA MET A 89 0.50 -12.82 -11.01
C MET A 89 -0.72 -13.65 -11.39
N GLN A 90 -1.70 -13.71 -10.50
CA GLN A 90 -2.90 -14.51 -10.68
C GLN A 90 -3.98 -13.73 -11.43
N VAL A 91 -4.48 -14.30 -12.53
CA VAL A 91 -5.62 -13.73 -13.27
C VAL A 91 -6.92 -14.26 -12.68
N LEU A 92 -7.72 -13.38 -12.06
CA LEU A 92 -8.98 -13.74 -11.40
C LEU A 92 -10.15 -13.90 -12.39
N GLY A 93 -9.98 -13.42 -13.62
CA GLY A 93 -11.06 -13.31 -14.59
C GLY A 93 -12.00 -12.16 -14.24
N ALA A 94 -13.19 -12.14 -14.85
CA ALA A 94 -14.21 -11.13 -14.52
C ALA A 94 -14.91 -11.54 -13.22
N LEU A 95 -14.97 -10.64 -12.24
CA LEU A 95 -15.68 -10.89 -11.00
C LEU A 95 -17.18 -10.68 -11.25
N SER A 96 -18.01 -11.56 -10.72
CA SER A 96 -19.48 -11.41 -10.80
C SER A 96 -19.99 -10.48 -9.68
N LEU A 97 -19.26 -9.39 -9.45
CA LEU A 97 -19.52 -8.36 -8.45
C LEU A 97 -19.85 -7.03 -9.18
N GLY A 98 -20.46 -6.09 -8.47
CA GLY A 98 -20.69 -4.74 -9.00
C GLY A 98 -19.38 -3.96 -9.16
N PRO A 99 -19.43 -2.72 -9.70
CA PRO A 99 -18.25 -1.86 -9.86
C PRO A 99 -17.80 -1.19 -8.54
N ASP A 100 -18.44 -1.53 -7.42
CA ASP A 100 -18.27 -0.95 -6.11
C ASP A 100 -17.94 -2.10 -5.15
N PHE A 101 -16.74 -2.06 -4.56
CA PHE A 101 -16.22 -3.14 -3.73
C PHE A 101 -16.15 -2.70 -2.26
N THR A 102 -16.86 -3.42 -1.41
CA THR A 102 -16.78 -3.26 0.05
C THR A 102 -15.55 -3.97 0.61
N THR A 103 -15.12 -3.59 1.83
CA THR A 103 -14.08 -4.31 2.57
C THR A 103 -14.37 -5.82 2.68
N SER A 104 -15.63 -6.20 2.89
CA SER A 104 -16.01 -7.62 3.05
C SER A 104 -15.82 -8.39 1.74
N GLU A 105 -16.23 -7.82 0.61
CA GLU A 105 -16.04 -8.46 -0.71
C GLU A 105 -14.56 -8.57 -1.07
N ILE A 106 -13.75 -7.56 -0.74
CA ILE A 106 -12.30 -7.61 -0.96
C ILE A 106 -11.67 -8.74 -0.16
N LEU A 107 -12.05 -8.91 1.11
CA LEU A 107 -11.57 -10.00 1.95
C LEU A 107 -12.05 -11.37 1.45
N GLU A 108 -13.27 -11.47 0.92
CA GLU A 108 -13.76 -12.71 0.30
C GLU A 108 -12.98 -13.07 -0.98
N ILE A 109 -12.66 -12.07 -1.82
CA ILE A 109 -11.80 -12.26 -3.00
C ILE A 109 -10.42 -12.76 -2.56
N ALA A 110 -9.80 -12.11 -1.57
CA ALA A 110 -8.50 -12.50 -1.05
C ALA A 110 -8.53 -13.93 -0.48
N ALA A 111 -9.51 -14.26 0.36
CA ALA A 111 -9.66 -15.60 0.93
C ALA A 111 -9.86 -16.71 -0.12
N ALA A 112 -10.45 -16.38 -1.28
CA ALA A 112 -10.64 -17.33 -2.37
C ALA A 112 -9.43 -17.49 -3.31
N SER A 113 -8.49 -16.54 -3.26
CA SER A 113 -7.45 -16.37 -4.29
C SER A 113 -6.03 -16.50 -3.75
N ARG A 114 -5.83 -16.16 -2.46
CA ARG A 114 -4.55 -16.25 -1.76
C ARG A 114 -4.16 -17.72 -1.56
N ASP A 115 -2.91 -18.05 -1.89
CA ASP A 115 -2.37 -19.39 -1.79
C ASP A 115 -1.47 -19.57 -0.56
N ILE A 116 -0.87 -18.49 -0.06
CA ILE A 116 0.16 -18.52 0.97
C ILE A 116 -0.33 -17.88 2.27
N GLU A 117 -0.40 -18.70 3.31
CA GLU A 117 -0.66 -18.28 4.67
C GLU A 117 0.63 -17.83 5.37
N SER A 118 0.54 -16.76 6.17
CA SER A 118 1.65 -16.33 7.03
C SER A 118 1.94 -17.36 8.13
N THR A 119 3.21 -17.55 8.45
CA THR A 119 3.71 -18.44 9.52
C THR A 119 4.68 -17.68 10.43
N GLU A 120 5.30 -18.31 11.43
CA GLU A 120 6.27 -17.60 12.28
C GLU A 120 7.42 -16.97 11.47
N SER A 121 7.95 -17.69 10.48
CA SER A 121 9.13 -17.28 9.69
C SER A 121 8.83 -16.74 8.29
N LEU A 122 7.57 -16.81 7.85
CA LEU A 122 7.12 -16.32 6.55
C LEU A 122 5.98 -15.33 6.72
N ARG A 123 6.09 -14.16 6.09
CA ARG A 123 5.02 -13.15 6.05
C ARG A 123 4.54 -13.01 4.61
N SER A 124 3.27 -13.30 4.37
CA SER A 124 2.63 -13.06 3.08
C SER A 124 1.82 -11.76 3.14
N PHE A 125 1.80 -11.02 2.02
CA PHE A 125 0.86 -9.95 1.72
C PHE A 125 0.14 -10.27 0.40
N TYR A 126 -1.17 -10.00 0.34
CA TYR A 126 -1.97 -10.23 -0.86
C TYR A 126 -2.48 -8.89 -1.41
N ILE A 127 -2.11 -8.59 -2.65
CA ILE A 127 -2.49 -7.36 -3.36
C ILE A 127 -3.44 -7.74 -4.48
N VAL A 128 -4.64 -7.15 -4.50
CA VAL A 128 -5.61 -7.37 -5.57
C VAL A 128 -5.89 -6.09 -6.35
N PHE A 129 -5.78 -6.15 -7.68
CA PHE A 129 -6.20 -5.08 -8.57
C PHE A 129 -7.63 -5.34 -9.06
N LEU A 130 -8.51 -4.37 -8.86
CA LEU A 130 -9.94 -4.46 -9.14
C LEU A 130 -10.37 -3.44 -10.20
N ASP A 131 -11.30 -3.84 -11.08
CA ASP A 131 -11.87 -2.97 -12.13
C ASP A 131 -13.10 -2.24 -11.59
N GLY A 132 -12.91 -1.43 -10.56
CA GLY A 132 -13.99 -0.68 -9.92
C GLY A 132 -13.49 0.31 -8.88
N PHE A 133 -14.36 0.63 -7.93
CA PHE A 133 -14.13 1.63 -6.91
C PHE A 133 -14.32 1.05 -5.52
N PHE A 134 -13.65 1.66 -4.55
CA PHE A 134 -13.92 1.37 -3.16
C PHE A 134 -15.30 1.87 -2.75
N GLU A 135 -16.07 1.04 -2.05
CA GLU A 135 -17.30 1.42 -1.38
C GLU A 135 -17.09 1.43 0.14
N ASP A 136 -17.35 2.58 0.76
CA ASP A 136 -17.41 2.69 2.22
C ASP A 136 -18.80 3.17 2.63
N GLN A 137 -19.46 2.38 3.48
CA GLN A 137 -20.77 2.70 4.06
C GLN A 137 -21.84 3.07 3.02
N GLY A 138 -21.88 2.34 1.89
CA GLY A 138 -22.83 2.58 0.80
C GLY A 138 -22.48 3.78 -0.09
N VAL A 139 -21.27 4.34 0.05
CA VAL A 139 -20.80 5.48 -0.73
C VAL A 139 -19.54 5.10 -1.51
N ARG A 140 -19.61 5.26 -2.83
CA ARG A 140 -18.47 5.15 -3.73
C ARG A 140 -17.41 6.22 -3.42
N GLN A 141 -16.17 5.79 -3.25
CA GLN A 141 -15.01 6.66 -3.05
C GLN A 141 -14.23 6.83 -4.36
N GLU A 142 -14.66 7.76 -5.21
CA GLU A 142 -14.10 7.95 -6.57
C GLU A 142 -12.64 8.43 -6.63
N GLN A 143 -12.04 8.76 -5.48
CA GLN A 143 -10.67 9.31 -5.39
C GLN A 143 -9.67 8.40 -4.68
N VAL A 144 -10.13 7.26 -4.15
CA VAL A 144 -9.29 6.30 -3.43
C VAL A 144 -8.58 5.39 -4.43
N LEU A 145 -7.25 5.41 -4.41
CA LEU A 145 -6.41 4.63 -5.32
C LEU A 145 -6.19 3.19 -4.85
N GLY A 146 -6.07 3.02 -3.54
CA GLY A 146 -5.91 1.73 -2.88
C GLY A 146 -6.36 1.79 -1.43
N VAL A 147 -6.48 0.62 -0.81
CA VAL A 147 -6.76 0.47 0.62
C VAL A 147 -6.00 -0.74 1.17
N SER A 148 -5.39 -0.57 2.33
CA SER A 148 -4.88 -1.65 3.19
C SER A 148 -5.92 -2.02 4.25
N ILE A 149 -6.25 -3.31 4.38
CA ILE A 149 -7.33 -3.77 5.26
C ILE A 149 -6.76 -4.26 6.59
N ALA A 150 -6.78 -3.36 7.57
CA ALA A 150 -6.42 -3.64 8.97
C ALA A 150 -5.10 -4.44 9.08
N ASP A 151 -5.07 -5.49 9.89
CA ASP A 151 -3.93 -6.38 10.12
C ASP A 151 -3.98 -7.65 9.25
N THR A 152 -4.81 -7.68 8.20
CA THR A 152 -5.03 -8.89 7.38
C THR A 152 -3.92 -9.16 6.37
N GLY A 153 -3.09 -8.16 6.09
CA GLY A 153 -2.12 -8.19 5.00
C GLY A 153 -2.75 -8.17 3.60
N VAL A 154 -4.03 -7.82 3.50
CA VAL A 154 -4.76 -7.67 2.23
C VAL A 154 -4.79 -6.20 1.80
N ILE A 155 -4.38 -5.95 0.57
CA ILE A 155 -4.36 -4.63 -0.07
C ILE A 155 -5.21 -4.71 -1.35
N ALA A 156 -6.08 -3.72 -1.57
CA ALA A 156 -6.81 -3.58 -2.82
C ALA A 156 -6.40 -2.31 -3.56
N MET A 157 -6.29 -2.42 -4.88
CA MET A 157 -5.92 -1.36 -5.80
C MET A 157 -7.06 -1.16 -6.81
N PHE A 158 -7.49 0.09 -7.02
CA PHE A 158 -8.65 0.42 -7.86
C PHE A 158 -8.21 0.96 -9.22
N LYS A 159 -8.11 0.08 -10.22
CA LYS A 159 -7.48 0.40 -11.51
C LYS A 159 -8.09 1.61 -12.24
N PRO A 160 -9.42 1.83 -12.26
CA PRO A 160 -10.01 3.00 -12.92
C PRO A 160 -9.52 4.35 -12.38
N VAL A 161 -9.01 4.39 -11.16
CA VAL A 161 -8.62 5.61 -10.44
C VAL A 161 -7.15 6.00 -10.73
N VAL A 162 -6.31 5.04 -11.13
CA VAL A 162 -4.85 5.19 -11.34
C VAL A 162 -4.49 5.98 -12.62
N GLY A 163 -5.42 6.09 -13.58
CA GLY A 163 -5.14 6.62 -14.92
C GLY A 163 -4.92 8.13 -15.00
N THR A 164 -3.79 8.55 -15.58
CA THR A 164 -3.54 9.93 -15.99
C THR A 164 -3.38 10.04 -17.52
N SER A 165 -3.31 11.25 -18.07
CA SER A 165 -3.00 11.45 -19.50
C SER A 165 -1.54 11.11 -19.86
N ASP A 166 -0.68 10.88 -18.86
CA ASP A 166 0.73 10.53 -19.01
C ASP A 166 0.95 9.08 -18.56
N ASP A 167 1.42 8.24 -19.48
CA ASP A 167 1.62 6.81 -19.29
C ASP A 167 2.71 6.49 -18.25
N ALA A 168 3.79 7.27 -18.22
CA ALA A 168 4.88 7.10 -17.26
C ALA A 168 4.42 7.52 -15.86
N LEU A 169 3.69 8.64 -15.78
CA LEU A 169 3.10 9.11 -14.54
C LEU A 169 2.09 8.12 -13.97
N SER A 170 1.24 7.50 -14.81
CA SER A 170 0.25 6.52 -14.36
C SER A 170 0.90 5.28 -13.74
N ARG A 171 1.99 4.79 -14.35
CA ARG A 171 2.82 3.70 -13.77
C ARG A 171 3.40 4.08 -12.42
N PHE A 172 3.96 5.28 -12.33
CA PHE A 172 4.59 5.72 -11.09
C PHE A 172 3.55 5.91 -9.98
N VAL A 173 2.40 6.53 -10.28
CA VAL A 173 1.27 6.67 -9.34
C VAL A 173 0.84 5.31 -8.82
N GLU A 174 0.59 4.34 -9.72
CA GLU A 174 0.22 2.98 -9.32
C GLU A 174 1.19 2.38 -8.32
N GLN A 175 2.48 2.41 -8.64
CA GLN A 175 3.51 1.79 -7.82
C GLN A 175 3.70 2.53 -6.50
N THR A 176 3.66 3.86 -6.48
CA THR A 176 3.74 4.61 -5.21
C THR A 176 2.53 4.39 -4.33
N THR A 177 1.34 4.18 -4.89
CA THR A 177 0.17 3.77 -4.10
C THR A 177 0.37 2.37 -3.53
N VAL A 178 0.86 1.41 -4.31
CA VAL A 178 1.18 0.07 -3.77
C VAL A 178 2.16 0.17 -2.60
N ILE A 179 3.22 0.98 -2.73
CA ILE A 179 4.21 1.20 -1.67
C ILE A 179 3.56 1.84 -0.43
N HIS A 180 2.66 2.82 -0.61
CA HIS A 180 1.91 3.45 0.48
C HIS A 180 1.04 2.43 1.22
N GLU A 181 0.23 1.65 0.52
CA GLU A 181 -0.66 0.66 1.14
C GLU A 181 0.12 -0.46 1.83
N ILE A 182 1.27 -0.83 1.29
CA ILE A 182 2.19 -1.74 1.98
C ILE A 182 2.74 -1.12 3.26
N GLY A 183 3.06 0.17 3.26
CA GLY A 183 3.46 0.88 4.47
C GLY A 183 2.40 0.79 5.57
N HIS A 184 1.12 0.92 5.22
CA HIS A 184 0.02 0.64 6.15
C HIS A 184 -0.02 -0.82 6.60
N ALA A 185 0.11 -1.77 5.66
CA ALA A 185 0.01 -3.21 5.92
C ALA A 185 1.14 -3.75 6.81
N VAL A 186 2.34 -3.17 6.72
CA VAL A 186 3.49 -3.52 7.58
C VAL A 186 3.48 -2.76 8.92
N GLY A 187 2.49 -1.88 9.11
CA GLY A 187 2.18 -1.22 10.38
C GLY A 187 2.84 0.14 10.61
N LEU A 188 3.41 0.78 9.58
CA LEU A 188 4.12 2.05 9.71
C LEU A 188 3.23 3.16 10.29
N VAL A 189 3.89 4.13 10.91
CA VAL A 189 3.27 5.34 11.45
C VAL A 189 2.17 5.03 12.49
N ASP A 190 2.55 4.31 13.55
CA ASP A 190 1.66 3.94 14.67
C ASP A 190 0.45 3.06 14.26
N ASN A 191 0.51 2.38 13.11
CA ASN A 191 -0.50 1.43 12.64
C ASN A 191 -0.23 -0.03 13.07
N GLY A 192 0.35 -0.21 14.27
CA GLY A 192 0.80 -1.52 14.77
C GLY A 192 2.31 -1.59 14.98
N LEU A 193 3.08 -0.68 14.35
CA LEU A 193 4.48 -0.45 14.62
C LEU A 193 4.67 0.85 15.41
N PRO A 194 5.26 0.81 16.63
CA PRO A 194 5.53 2.03 17.38
C PRO A 194 6.51 2.93 16.63
N PRO A 195 6.24 4.24 16.52
CA PRO A 195 7.13 5.15 15.81
C PRO A 195 8.43 5.37 16.58
N ALA A 196 9.57 5.42 15.88
CA ALA A 196 10.90 5.68 16.44
C ALA A 196 11.15 7.18 16.71
N SER A 197 10.38 8.05 16.07
CA SER A 197 10.45 9.51 16.19
C SER A 197 9.07 10.16 16.08
N GLU A 198 8.95 11.46 16.32
CA GLU A 198 7.69 12.19 16.13
C GLU A 198 7.48 12.48 14.64
N HIS A 199 6.67 11.66 13.97
CA HIS A 199 6.27 11.89 12.58
C HIS A 199 4.83 11.51 12.25
N LEU A 200 4.03 11.07 13.22
CA LEU A 200 2.60 10.78 13.07
C LEU A 200 1.79 12.08 12.85
N ASP A 201 0.93 12.09 11.84
CA ASP A 201 -0.07 13.13 11.62
C ASP A 201 -1.36 12.79 12.37
N GLU A 202 -1.48 13.28 13.60
CA GLU A 202 -2.65 13.01 14.47
C GLU A 202 -4.00 13.40 13.84
N GLU A 203 -4.03 14.35 12.90
CA GLU A 203 -5.26 14.79 12.24
C GLU A 203 -5.67 13.84 11.10
N ASN A 204 -4.70 13.15 10.49
CA ASN A 204 -4.90 12.34 9.30
C ASN A 204 -4.71 10.83 9.53
N GLY A 205 -4.64 10.36 10.77
CA GLY A 205 -4.54 8.92 11.09
C GLY A 205 -3.11 8.41 10.99
N ALA A 206 -2.91 7.18 10.51
CA ALA A 206 -1.59 6.54 10.44
C ALA A 206 -0.72 7.05 9.28
N HIS A 207 -0.49 8.35 9.23
CA HIS A 207 0.26 8.99 8.16
C HIS A 207 1.46 9.77 8.67
N CYS A 208 2.48 9.82 7.83
CA CYS A 208 3.69 10.59 8.10
C CYS A 208 3.40 12.09 7.89
N THR A 209 4.01 12.95 8.70
CA THR A 209 3.97 14.42 8.55
C THR A 209 5.01 14.94 7.55
N ASN A 210 5.99 14.11 7.17
CA ASN A 210 7.01 14.45 6.19
C ASN A 210 6.43 14.46 4.77
N ASP A 211 6.32 15.64 4.18
CA ASP A 211 5.75 15.86 2.83
C ASP A 211 6.52 15.18 1.69
N ARG A 212 7.75 14.72 1.96
CA ARG A 212 8.54 13.91 1.04
C ARG A 212 8.31 12.42 1.25
N CYS A 213 7.75 11.95 2.34
CA CYS A 213 7.53 10.52 2.55
C CYS A 213 6.35 10.02 1.70
N VAL A 214 6.45 8.80 1.14
CA VAL A 214 5.31 8.16 0.47
C VAL A 214 4.12 7.98 1.41
N MET A 215 4.36 7.80 2.72
CA MET A 215 3.33 7.72 3.77
C MET A 215 2.72 9.09 4.14
N TYR A 216 3.04 10.16 3.43
CA TYR A 216 2.37 11.45 3.64
C TYR A 216 0.89 11.34 3.26
N TRP A 217 0.00 11.77 4.16
CA TRP A 217 -1.46 11.55 4.06
C TRP A 217 -2.09 12.02 2.75
N LEU A 218 -1.52 13.07 2.13
CA LEU A 218 -2.06 13.56 0.86
C LEU A 218 -1.96 12.49 -0.23
N ASN A 219 -1.00 11.55 -0.17
CA ASN A 219 -0.76 10.56 -1.22
C ASN A 219 -1.84 9.47 -1.36
N GLU A 220 -2.88 9.45 -0.51
CA GLU A 220 -4.02 8.51 -0.63
C GLU A 220 -5.00 8.87 -1.77
N ARG A 221 -4.94 10.12 -2.27
CA ARG A 221 -5.87 10.64 -3.29
C ARG A 221 -5.18 10.93 -4.61
N VAL A 222 -5.91 10.73 -5.70
CA VAL A 222 -5.41 10.90 -7.09
C VAL A 222 -4.60 12.19 -7.32
N ALA A 223 -5.15 13.35 -6.94
CA ALA A 223 -4.54 14.64 -7.25
C ALA A 223 -3.16 14.81 -6.60
N ASP A 224 -3.02 14.26 -5.40
CA ASP A 224 -1.86 14.39 -4.56
C ASP A 224 -0.83 13.29 -4.84
N ALA A 225 -1.27 12.05 -5.08
CA ALA A 225 -0.42 10.99 -5.61
C ALA A 225 0.24 11.42 -6.93
N ILE A 226 -0.50 12.12 -7.81
CA ILE A 226 0.06 12.73 -9.02
C ILE A 226 1.13 13.79 -8.71
N ARG A 227 0.92 14.63 -7.70
CA ARG A 227 1.90 15.65 -7.30
C ARG A 227 3.18 14.98 -6.80
N PHE A 228 3.04 14.04 -5.88
CA PHE A 228 4.14 13.24 -5.34
C PHE A 228 4.91 12.53 -6.46
N ALA A 229 4.18 11.85 -7.34
CA ALA A 229 4.76 11.16 -8.48
C ALA A 229 5.55 12.10 -9.40
N ARG A 230 5.06 13.32 -9.68
CA ARG A 230 5.81 14.29 -10.49
C ARG A 230 7.08 14.77 -9.83
N GLU A 231 7.06 15.00 -8.53
CA GLU A 231 8.23 15.45 -7.78
C GLU A 231 9.29 14.35 -7.67
N ARG A 232 8.87 13.10 -7.47
CA ARG A 232 9.76 11.93 -7.34
C ARG A 232 10.22 11.33 -8.65
N LEU A 233 9.40 11.33 -9.71
CA LEU A 233 9.80 10.85 -11.05
C LEU A 233 10.98 11.66 -11.64
N MET A 234 11.18 12.89 -11.15
CA MET A 234 12.33 13.73 -11.54
C MET A 234 13.56 13.49 -10.66
N GLY A 235 13.44 12.74 -9.57
CA GLY A 235 14.55 12.38 -8.68
C GLY A 235 15.29 11.13 -9.14
N GLU A 236 16.52 10.97 -8.66
CA GLU A 236 17.33 9.75 -8.89
C GLU A 236 17.08 8.67 -7.82
N ASP A 237 16.48 9.05 -6.68
CA ASP A 237 16.23 8.15 -5.56
C ASP A 237 14.99 7.28 -5.81
N THR A 238 15.18 5.96 -5.76
CA THR A 238 14.09 4.99 -5.89
C THR A 238 13.39 4.72 -4.56
N VAL A 239 14.03 5.02 -3.42
CA VAL A 239 13.41 4.93 -2.10
C VAL A 239 12.52 6.14 -1.84
N VAL A 240 11.22 5.88 -1.70
CA VAL A 240 10.18 6.89 -1.52
C VAL A 240 9.65 6.97 -0.08
N PHE A 241 9.94 5.99 0.77
CA PHE A 241 9.81 6.15 2.23
C PHE A 241 10.73 7.27 2.75
N GLY A 242 10.21 8.09 3.66
CA GLY A 242 11.01 9.02 4.44
C GLY A 242 11.84 8.29 5.48
N GLN A 243 12.93 8.90 5.93
CA GLN A 243 13.84 8.27 6.90
C GLN A 243 13.11 7.92 8.20
N GLU A 244 12.15 8.74 8.64
CA GLU A 244 11.38 8.51 9.85
C GLU A 244 10.60 7.18 9.80
N CYS A 245 10.01 6.86 8.65
CA CYS A 245 9.31 5.59 8.44
C CYS A 245 10.26 4.39 8.34
N LEU A 246 11.45 4.58 7.77
CA LEU A 246 12.48 3.54 7.75
C LEU A 246 13.00 3.26 9.16
N ASP A 247 13.19 4.32 9.96
CA ASP A 247 13.66 4.22 11.34
C ASP A 247 12.64 3.49 12.22
N ASP A 248 11.32 3.61 11.98
CA ASP A 248 10.30 2.81 12.67
C ASP A 248 10.55 1.30 12.46
N ALA A 249 10.71 0.89 11.19
CA ALA A 249 10.95 -0.51 10.82
C ALA A 249 12.28 -1.05 11.38
N HIS A 250 13.32 -0.23 11.37
CA HIS A 250 14.64 -0.62 11.87
C HIS A 250 14.67 -0.67 13.41
N ALA A 251 14.01 0.26 14.09
CA ALA A 251 13.91 0.24 15.55
C ALA A 251 13.12 -0.98 16.07
N ALA A 252 12.06 -1.38 15.35
CA ALA A 252 11.30 -2.58 15.70
C ALA A 252 12.11 -3.87 15.54
N ALA A 253 13.04 -3.91 14.59
CA ALA A 253 13.93 -5.05 14.41
C ALA A 253 14.88 -5.28 15.60
N ASP A 254 15.30 -4.19 16.23
CA ASP A 254 16.26 -4.19 17.34
C ASP A 254 15.59 -4.39 18.72
N ALA A 255 14.26 -4.44 18.79
CA ALA A 255 13.48 -4.38 20.02
C ALA A 255 13.29 -5.75 20.75
N GLU A 256 14.06 -6.79 20.39
CA GLU A 256 13.96 -8.14 20.99
C GLU A 256 15.19 -8.55 21.83
#